data_AF-A0A017TC98-F1
#
_entry.id   AF-A0A017TC98-F1
#
_cell.length_a   1.000
_cell.length_b   1.000
_cell.length_c   1.000
_cell.angle_alpha   90.00
_cell.angle_beta   90.00
_cell.angle_gamma   90.00
#
_symmetry.space_group_name_H-M   'P 1'
#
loop_
_entity.id
_entity.type
_entity.pdbx_description
1 polymer ?
#
loop_
_entity_poly.entity_id
_entity_poly.type
_entity_poly.pdbx_seq_one_letter_code
_entity_poly.pdbx_strand_id
1 'polypeptide(L)'
;MDERETEAFEVIRKVFAGELEREAPVEAGQHLRDLALDSMEVTVLMVELENHFRVRLDAADAIEVATVADLARLVAARAQAAP
;
A
#
# COMPACT_ATOMS: atom_id res chain seq x y z
N MET A 1 -12.80 2.23 -8.69
CA MET A 1 -12.08 2.18 -7.42
C MET A 1 -13.14 2.36 -6.35
N ASP A 2 -13.24 1.44 -5.40
CA ASP A 2 -14.17 1.61 -4.27
C ASP A 2 -13.66 2.74 -3.33
N GLU A 3 -14.48 3.16 -2.36
CA GLU A 3 -14.12 4.24 -1.43
C GLU A 3 -12.90 3.89 -0.55
N ARG A 4 -12.77 2.62 -0.15
CA ARG A 4 -11.65 2.09 0.64
C ARG A 4 -10.38 1.91 -0.20
N GLU A 5 -10.49 1.50 -1.45
CA GLU A 5 -9.38 1.44 -2.39
C GLU A 5 -8.82 2.83 -2.66
N THR A 6 -9.70 3.83 -2.80
CA THR A 6 -9.30 5.24 -2.95
C THR A 6 -8.59 5.74 -1.69
N GLU A 7 -9.14 5.45 -0.51
CA GLU A 7 -8.50 5.77 0.77
C GLU A 7 -7.12 5.10 0.89
N ALA A 8 -7.01 3.81 0.55
CA ALA A 8 -5.76 3.06 0.62
C ALA A 8 -4.71 3.65 -0.32
N PHE A 9 -5.09 4.04 -1.53
CA PHE A 9 -4.20 4.71 -2.47
C PHE A 9 -3.69 6.05 -1.92
N GLU A 10 -4.56 6.86 -1.30
CA GLU A 10 -4.17 8.13 -0.69
C GLU A 10 -3.21 7.94 0.50
N VAL A 11 -3.41 6.90 1.32
CA VAL A 11 -2.47 6.54 2.39
C VAL A 11 -1.11 6.15 1.81
N ILE A 12 -1.09 5.30 0.78
CA ILE A 12 0.17 4.93 0.10
C ILE A 12 0.89 6.19 -0.39
N ARG A 13 0.19 7.12 -1.05
CA ARG A 13 0.80 8.38 -1.53
C ARG A 13 1.37 9.23 -0.40
N LYS A 14 0.68 9.30 0.75
CA LYS A 14 1.16 10.03 1.92
C LYS A 14 2.44 9.41 2.48
N VAL A 15 2.47 8.08 2.64
CA VAL A 15 3.65 7.35 3.12
C VAL A 15 4.85 7.61 2.21
N PHE A 16 4.64 7.58 0.89
CA PHE A 16 5.71 7.86 -0.06
C PHE A 16 6.23 9.30 0.03
N ALA A 17 5.35 10.28 0.17
CA ALA A 17 5.73 11.69 0.22
C ALA A 17 6.31 12.13 1.58
N GLY A 18 5.89 11.49 2.67
CA GLY A 18 6.32 11.81 4.04
C GLY A 18 7.45 10.90 4.50
N GLU A 19 7.09 9.68 4.84
CA GLU A 19 7.91 8.71 5.56
C GLU A 19 9.05 8.15 4.70
N LEU A 20 8.82 7.99 3.39
CA LEU A 20 9.83 7.51 2.44
C LEU A 20 10.54 8.65 1.69
N GLU A 21 10.16 9.90 1.92
CA GLU A 21 10.74 11.12 1.33
C GLU A 21 10.92 11.04 -0.21
N ARG A 22 10.01 10.35 -0.91
CA ARG A 22 10.07 10.20 -2.38
C ARG A 22 9.55 11.47 -3.06
N GLU A 23 10.41 12.09 -3.86
CA GLU A 23 10.09 13.33 -4.57
C GLU A 23 9.01 13.16 -5.65
N ALA A 24 8.93 11.98 -6.26
CA ALA A 24 7.97 11.69 -7.32
C ALA A 24 6.69 11.07 -6.75
N PRO A 25 5.49 11.57 -7.13
CA PRO A 25 4.24 10.95 -6.71
C PRO A 25 4.09 9.58 -7.34
N VAL A 26 3.54 8.65 -6.56
CA VAL A 26 3.26 7.29 -7.01
C VAL A 26 1.97 7.26 -7.83
N GLU A 27 1.98 6.53 -8.94
CA GLU A 27 0.81 6.31 -9.79
C GLU A 27 0.17 4.94 -9.52
N ALA A 28 -1.14 4.83 -9.68
CA ALA A 28 -1.87 3.59 -9.43
C ALA A 28 -1.38 2.42 -10.32
N GLY A 29 -1.03 2.70 -11.59
CA GLY A 29 -0.51 1.71 -12.52
C GLY A 29 0.99 1.41 -12.37
N GLN A 30 1.69 2.10 -11.47
CA GLN A 30 3.13 1.93 -11.30
C GLN A 30 3.41 0.57 -10.65
N HIS A 31 4.40 -0.15 -11.20
CA HIS A 31 4.85 -1.40 -10.63
C HIS A 31 5.62 -1.16 -9.34
N LEU A 32 5.33 -1.96 -8.30
CA LEU A 32 6.04 -1.85 -7.01
C LEU A 32 7.55 -2.11 -7.16
N ARG A 33 7.94 -2.92 -8.14
CA ARG A 33 9.35 -3.20 -8.44
C ARG A 33 10.11 -1.97 -8.96
N ASP A 34 9.42 -1.09 -9.68
CA ASP A 34 10.01 0.13 -10.24
C ASP A 34 10.19 1.20 -9.16
N LEU A 35 9.46 1.09 -8.04
CA LEU A 35 9.63 1.93 -6.86
C LEU A 35 10.92 1.60 -6.11
N ALA A 36 11.54 0.45 -6.40
CA ALA A 36 12.80 0.00 -5.81
C ALA A 36 12.85 0.16 -4.29
N LEU A 37 11.76 -0.23 -3.61
CA LEU A 37 11.66 -0.17 -2.15
C LEU A 37 12.67 -1.13 -1.52
N ASP A 38 13.46 -0.64 -0.57
CA ASP A 38 14.29 -1.50 0.26
C ASP A 38 13.45 -2.21 1.34
N SER A 39 14.05 -3.15 2.07
CA SER A 39 13.34 -3.92 3.10
C SER A 39 12.78 -3.08 4.24
N MET A 40 13.42 -1.96 4.57
CA MET A 40 12.97 -1.05 5.61
C MET A 40 11.79 -0.22 5.10
N GLU A 41 11.89 0.32 3.89
CA GLU A 41 10.81 1.07 3.24
C GLU A 41 9.55 0.21 3.04
N VAL A 42 9.72 -1.06 2.62
CA VAL A 42 8.60 -2.01 2.56
C VAL A 42 7.97 -2.20 3.93
N THR A 43 8.77 -2.35 4.99
CA THR A 43 8.26 -2.52 6.35
C THR A 43 7.47 -1.29 6.81
N VAL A 44 7.99 -0.08 6.57
CA VAL A 44 7.29 1.17 6.89
C VAL A 44 5.95 1.25 6.17
N LEU A 45 5.94 0.99 4.86
CA LEU A 45 4.70 0.99 4.07
C LEU A 45 3.67 0.00 4.61
N MET A 46 4.09 -1.23 4.92
CA MET A 46 3.18 -2.24 5.46
C MET A 46 2.62 -1.82 6.82
N VAL A 47 3.47 -1.34 7.74
CA VAL A 47 3.05 -0.94 9.09
C VAL A 47 2.07 0.24 9.05
N GLU A 48 2.31 1.25 8.21
CA GLU A 48 1.40 2.39 8.07
C GLU A 48 0.03 1.97 7.51
N LEU A 49 0.01 1.06 6.53
CA LEU A 49 -1.24 0.51 6.00
C LEU A 49 -1.98 -0.34 7.03
N GLU A 50 -1.29 -1.22 7.74
CA GLU A 50 -1.86 -2.04 8.81
C GLU A 50 -2.45 -1.18 9.94
N ASN A 51 -1.72 -0.14 10.36
CA ASN A 51 -2.15 0.78 11.42
C ASN A 51 -3.37 1.61 11.00
N HIS A 52 -3.35 2.17 9.79
CA HIS A 52 -4.45 3.00 9.29
C HIS A 52 -5.74 2.20 9.11
N PHE A 53 -5.66 1.03 8.49
CA PHE A 53 -6.83 0.20 8.19
C PHE A 53 -7.21 -0.77 9.29
N ARG A 54 -6.39 -0.90 10.36
CA ARG A 54 -6.57 -1.86 11.45
C ARG A 54 -6.65 -3.30 10.96
N VAL A 55 -5.79 -3.64 9.99
CA VAL A 55 -5.69 -4.97 9.39
C VAL A 55 -4.32 -5.57 9.59
N ARG A 56 -4.18 -6.85 9.27
CA ARG A 56 -2.90 -7.53 9.16
C ARG A 56 -2.69 -7.97 7.72
N LEU A 57 -1.55 -7.61 7.14
CA LEU A 57 -1.16 -7.97 5.78
C LEU A 57 -0.16 -9.12 5.87
N ASP A 58 -0.48 -10.27 5.27
CA ASP A 58 0.45 -11.38 5.20
C ASP A 58 1.26 -11.32 3.89
N ALA A 59 2.52 -11.76 3.95
CA ALA A 59 3.36 -11.91 2.77
C ALA A 59 2.74 -12.87 1.75
N ALA A 60 1.94 -13.85 2.19
CA ALA A 60 1.18 -14.73 1.30
C ALA A 60 0.17 -13.96 0.43
N ASP A 61 -0.39 -12.86 0.95
CA ASP A 61 -1.37 -12.04 0.25
C ASP A 61 -0.72 -11.09 -0.76
N ALA A 62 0.56 -10.78 -0.55
CA ALA A 62 1.35 -9.93 -1.42
C ALA A 62 1.84 -10.63 -2.70
N ILE A 63 1.66 -11.96 -2.82
CA ILE A 63 2.12 -12.74 -3.98
C ILE A 63 1.47 -12.27 -5.29
N GLU A 64 0.22 -11.80 -5.23
CA GLU A 64 -0.52 -11.31 -6.41
C GLU A 64 -0.41 -9.78 -6.60
N VAL A 65 0.39 -9.09 -5.77
CA VAL A 65 0.50 -7.62 -5.79
C VAL A 65 1.66 -7.19 -6.69
N ALA A 66 1.33 -6.70 -7.89
CA ALA A 66 2.31 -6.22 -8.86
C ALA A 66 2.39 -4.69 -8.94
N THR A 67 1.25 -4.02 -8.76
CA THR A 67 1.12 -2.55 -8.89
C THR A 67 0.63 -1.91 -7.60
N VAL A 68 0.72 -0.60 -7.54
CA VAL A 68 0.22 0.20 -6.42
C VAL A 68 -1.30 0.07 -6.28
N ALA A 69 -2.03 -0.01 -7.41
CA ALA A 69 -3.45 -0.28 -7.42
C ALA A 69 -3.80 -1.66 -6.84
N ASP A 70 -2.97 -2.68 -7.11
CA ASP A 70 -3.18 -4.02 -6.55
C ASP A 70 -2.97 -4.02 -5.03
N LEU A 71 -1.98 -3.26 -4.54
CA LEU A 71 -1.75 -3.09 -3.11
C LEU A 71 -2.94 -2.39 -2.44
N ALA A 72 -3.42 -1.30 -3.04
CA ALA A 72 -4.60 -0.58 -2.54
C ALA A 72 -5.84 -1.49 -2.50
N ARG A 73 -6.05 -2.31 -3.53
CA ARG A 73 -7.13 -3.30 -3.59
C ARG A 73 -7.01 -4.36 -2.51
N LEU A 74 -5.80 -4.90 -2.29
CA LEU A 74 -5.57 -5.88 -1.24
C LEU A 74 -5.92 -5.32 0.14
N VAL A 75 -5.42 -4.13 0.46
CA VAL A 75 -5.67 -3.46 1.75
C VAL A 75 -7.15 -3.19 1.94
N ALA A 76 -7.82 -2.66 0.91
CA ALA A 76 -9.26 -2.42 0.95
C ALA A 76 -10.07 -3.69 1.18
N ALA A 77 -9.72 -4.79 0.50
CA ALA A 77 -10.38 -6.08 0.69
C ALA A 77 -10.20 -6.62 2.12
N ARG A 78 -9.02 -6.43 2.73
CA ARG A 78 -8.79 -6.83 4.13
C ARG A 78 -9.50 -5.94 5.13
N ALA A 79 -9.57 -4.64 4.87
CA ALA A 79 -10.31 -3.72 5.72
C ALA A 79 -11.82 -4.02 5.71
N GLN A 80 -12.35 -4.52 4.59
CA GLN A 80 -13.73 -4.94 4.47
C GLN A 80 -14.00 -6.30 5.15
N ALA A 81 -13.02 -7.20 5.17
CA ALA A 81 -13.15 -8.52 5.80
C ALA A 81 -12.82 -8.52 7.30
N ALA A 82 -12.21 -7.45 7.82
CA ALA A 82 -11.92 -7.30 9.24
C ALA A 82 -13.23 -7.10 10.04
N PRO A 83 -13.42 -7.82 11.16
CA PRO A 83 -14.63 -7.77 11.98
C PRO A 83 -14.77 -6.48 12.80
#